data_AF-A0AAW2Q0U6-F1
#
_entry.id   AF-A0AAW2Q0U6-F1
#
_cell.length_a   1.000
_cell.length_b   1.000
_cell.length_c   1.000
_cell.angle_alpha   90.00
_cell.angle_beta   90.00
_cell.angle_gamma   90.00
#
_symmetry.space_group_name_H-M   'P 1'
#
loop_
_entity.id
_entity.type
_entity.pdbx_description
1 polymer ?
#
loop_
_entity_poly.entity_id
_entity_poly.type
_entity_poly.pdbx_seq_one_letter_code
_entity_poly.pdbx_strand_id
1 'polypeptide(L)'
;MLSFVENLKDLKVDLEKETYIDVILQSLPPSFDSFNMNYNMNGLNEDLHELINILVQYEAMIVKSAPLALVGEASTLEEKGKGAGRWRRKKDKIESTTTSA
;
A
#
# COMPACT_ATOMS: atom_id res chain seq x y z
N MET A 1 3.00 12.91 -9.93
CA MET A 1 3.20 14.08 -9.04
C MET A 1 4.28 14.99 -9.63
N LEU A 2 5.57 14.60 -9.61
CA LEU A 2 6.71 15.45 -9.98
C LEU A 2 6.49 16.34 -11.24
N SER A 3 6.11 15.75 -12.37
CA SER A 3 5.88 16.47 -13.63
C SER A 3 4.75 17.52 -13.58
N PHE A 4 3.79 17.39 -12.68
CA PHE A 4 2.77 18.42 -12.44
C PHE A 4 3.34 19.60 -11.64
N VAL A 5 4.18 19.32 -10.65
CA VAL A 5 4.92 20.33 -9.88
C VAL A 5 5.90 21.11 -10.77
N GLU A 6 6.51 20.45 -11.74
CA GLU A 6 7.37 21.07 -12.77
C GLU A 6 6.55 21.98 -13.69
N ASN A 7 5.46 21.47 -14.27
CA ASN A 7 4.55 22.26 -15.11
C ASN A 7 4.01 23.51 -14.39
N LEU A 8 3.69 23.41 -13.09
CA LEU A 8 3.23 24.54 -12.28
C LEU A 8 4.27 25.66 -12.16
N LYS A 9 5.57 25.33 -12.09
CA LYS A 9 6.67 26.32 -12.07
C LYS A 9 6.83 27.00 -13.43
N ASP A 10 6.76 26.22 -14.50
CA ASP A 10 6.93 26.74 -15.87
C ASP A 10 5.76 27.62 -16.33
N LEU A 11 4.55 27.37 -15.83
CA LEU A 11 3.34 28.16 -16.10
C LEU A 11 3.39 29.60 -15.57
N LYS A 12 4.31 29.92 -14.65
CA LYS A 12 4.52 31.27 -14.07
C LYS A 12 3.24 32.00 -13.67
N VAL A 13 2.32 31.28 -13.03
CA VAL A 13 1.08 31.89 -12.54
C VAL A 13 1.38 32.64 -11.24
N ASP A 14 0.95 33.90 -11.13
CA ASP A 14 0.94 34.64 -9.87
C ASP A 14 -0.20 34.12 -8.96
N LEU A 15 -0.06 32.87 -8.50
CA LEU A 15 -0.86 32.28 -7.43
C LEU A 15 -0.18 32.51 -6.08
N GLU A 16 -0.98 32.67 -5.03
CA GLU A 16 -0.47 32.78 -3.68
C GLU A 16 0.19 31.46 -3.22
N LYS A 17 1.19 31.55 -2.33
CA LYS A 17 1.98 30.38 -1.87
C LYS A 17 1.07 29.26 -1.34
N GLU A 18 0.03 29.63 -0.60
CA GLU A 18 -0.95 28.70 -0.01
C GLU A 18 -1.74 27.98 -1.11
N THR A 19 -2.17 28.69 -2.17
CA THR A 19 -2.84 28.08 -3.33
C THR A 19 -1.93 27.11 -4.08
N TYR A 20 -0.63 27.41 -4.23
CA TYR A 20 0.33 26.46 -4.81
C TYR A 20 0.47 25.19 -3.95
N ILE A 21 0.51 25.32 -2.62
CA ILE A 21 0.56 24.20 -1.68
C ILE A 21 -0.71 23.34 -1.81
N ASP A 22 -1.90 23.94 -1.73
CA ASP A 22 -3.18 23.24 -1.83
C ASP A 22 -3.30 22.45 -3.15
N VAL A 23 -2.95 23.07 -4.27
CA VAL A 23 -2.98 22.43 -5.60
C VAL A 23 -1.99 21.27 -5.69
N ILE A 24 -0.82 21.36 -5.05
CA ILE A 24 0.13 20.24 -4.98
C ILE A 24 -0.43 19.10 -4.12
N LEU A 25 -0.94 19.38 -2.92
CA LEU A 25 -1.50 18.37 -1.99
C LEU A 25 -2.70 17.64 -2.58
N GLN A 26 -3.55 18.34 -3.33
CA GLN A 26 -4.69 17.77 -4.07
C GLN A 26 -4.26 16.95 -5.30
N SER A 27 -3.05 17.17 -5.83
CA SER A 27 -2.51 16.43 -7.00
C SER A 27 -1.79 15.12 -6.64
N LEU A 28 -1.62 14.82 -5.35
CA LEU A 28 -0.90 13.63 -4.92
C LEU A 28 -1.72 12.35 -5.19
N PRO A 29 -1.08 11.25 -5.65
CA PRO A 29 -1.76 9.97 -5.79
C PRO A 29 -2.03 9.34 -4.41
N PRO A 30 -3.02 8.43 -4.26
CA PRO A 30 -3.43 7.86 -2.96
C PRO A 30 -2.32 7.16 -2.14
N SER A 31 -1.19 6.80 -2.76
CA SER A 31 -0.01 6.34 -2.02
C SER A 31 0.59 7.39 -1.06
N PHE A 32 0.15 8.65 -1.15
CA PHE A 32 0.54 9.75 -0.27
C PHE A 32 -0.52 10.06 0.81
N ASP A 33 -1.58 9.27 0.98
CA ASP A 33 -2.63 9.54 1.98
C ASP A 33 -2.06 9.68 3.41
N SER A 34 -1.04 8.88 3.75
CA SER A 34 -0.32 8.98 5.03
C SER A 34 0.60 10.21 5.13
N PHE A 35 1.11 10.72 4.01
CA PHE A 35 1.81 12.01 3.97
C PHE A 35 0.82 13.16 4.17
N ASN A 36 -0.29 13.17 3.44
CA ASN A 36 -1.34 14.20 3.57
C ASN A 36 -1.92 14.24 4.99
N MET A 37 -2.15 13.09 5.63
CA MET A 37 -2.61 13.05 7.02
C MET A 37 -1.57 13.64 8.01
N ASN A 38 -0.28 13.44 7.77
CA ASN A 38 0.78 14.06 8.57
C ASN A 38 0.90 15.57 8.29
N TYR A 39 0.87 15.99 7.03
CA TYR A 39 0.97 17.39 6.64
C TYR A 39 -0.21 18.22 7.18
N ASN A 40 -1.44 17.72 7.06
CA ASN A 40 -2.64 18.42 7.57
C ASN A 40 -2.64 18.60 9.10
N MET A 41 -1.87 17.81 9.84
CA MET A 41 -1.75 17.89 11.30
C MET A 41 -0.54 18.75 11.76
N ASN A 42 0.55 18.79 10.96
CA ASN A 42 1.85 19.32 11.40
C ASN A 42 2.48 20.38 10.46
N GLY A 43 2.10 20.44 9.19
CA GLY A 43 2.84 21.10 8.09
C GLY A 43 2.62 22.60 7.90
N LEU A 44 1.93 23.28 8.81
CA LEU A 44 1.41 24.66 8.65
C LEU A 44 2.45 25.79 8.45
N ASN A 45 3.74 25.50 8.30
CA ASN A 45 4.81 26.50 8.16
C ASN A 45 5.90 26.15 7.12
N GLU A 46 5.79 25.05 6.36
CA GLU A 46 6.84 24.66 5.41
C GLU A 46 6.99 25.64 4.24
N ASP A 47 8.20 25.76 3.67
CA ASP A 47 8.37 26.45 2.40
C ASP A 47 7.94 25.59 1.20
N LEU A 48 7.53 26.22 0.11
CA LEU A 48 7.13 25.53 -1.12
C LEU A 48 8.27 24.67 -1.69
N HIS A 49 9.53 25.12 -1.60
CA HIS A 49 10.68 24.29 -2.01
C HIS A 49 10.96 23.15 -1.03
N GLU A 50 10.70 23.34 0.26
CA GLU A 50 10.92 22.32 1.28
C GLU A 50 9.88 21.19 1.19
N LEU A 51 8.59 21.54 1.08
CA LEU A 51 7.50 20.61 0.80
C LEU A 51 7.79 19.75 -0.45
N ILE A 52 8.24 20.37 -1.55
CA ILE A 52 8.60 19.64 -2.77
C ILE A 52 9.77 18.69 -2.54
N ASN A 53 10.81 19.10 -1.80
CA ASN A 53 11.94 18.22 -1.46
C ASN A 53 11.52 17.04 -0.57
N ILE A 54 10.58 17.25 0.36
CA ILE A 54 10.05 16.19 1.23
C ILE A 54 9.20 15.21 0.41
N LEU A 55 8.33 15.71 -0.49
CA LEU A 55 7.52 14.89 -1.40
C LEU A 55 8.38 14.00 -2.31
N VAL A 56 9.47 14.53 -2.88
CA VAL A 56 10.41 13.75 -3.72
C VAL A 56 11.11 12.63 -2.92
N GLN A 57 11.50 12.91 -1.68
CA GLN A 57 12.07 11.90 -0.78
C GLN A 57 11.03 10.82 -0.42
N TYR A 58 9.79 11.23 -0.16
CA TYR A 58 8.69 10.32 0.16
C TYR A 58 8.33 9.41 -1.03
N GLU A 59 8.30 9.94 -2.26
CA GLU A 59 8.10 9.17 -3.49
C GLU A 59 9.16 8.06 -3.63
N ALA A 60 10.44 8.39 -3.42
CA ALA A 60 11.54 7.43 -3.43
C ALA A 60 11.45 6.38 -2.30
N MET A 61 10.91 6.76 -1.13
CA MET A 61 10.66 5.83 -0.02
C MET A 61 9.49 4.87 -0.30
N ILE A 62 8.39 5.34 -0.93
CA ILE A 62 7.29 4.47 -1.36
C ILE A 62 7.81 3.44 -2.38
N VAL A 63 8.50 3.90 -3.44
CA VAL A 63 9.02 3.02 -4.51
C VAL A 63 9.97 1.95 -3.95
N LYS A 64 10.74 2.27 -2.90
CA LYS A 64 11.67 1.33 -2.25
C LYS A 64 11.01 0.40 -1.22
N SER A 65 9.82 0.73 -0.71
CA SER A 65 9.07 -0.07 0.26
C SER A 65 7.93 -0.90 -0.37
N ALA A 66 7.57 -0.60 -1.63
CA ALA A 66 6.67 -1.42 -2.43
C ALA A 66 7.18 -2.89 -2.50
N PRO A 67 6.34 -3.89 -2.20
CA PRO A 67 6.71 -5.29 -2.37
C PRO A 67 7.07 -5.59 -3.83
N LEU A 68 8.18 -6.31 -4.06
CA LEU A 68 8.68 -6.63 -5.40
C LEU A 68 7.88 -7.79 -6.03
N ALA A 69 6.60 -7.53 -6.27
CA ALA A 69 5.59 -8.43 -6.81
C ALA A 69 4.46 -7.60 -7.44
N LEU A 70 3.99 -7.81 -8.68
CA LEU A 70 4.28 -8.89 -9.63
C LEU A 70 4.54 -8.33 -11.03
N VAL A 71 5.69 -8.67 -11.62
CA VAL A 71 5.87 -8.69 -13.10
C VAL A 71 6.30 -10.10 -13.48
N GLY A 72 5.40 -11.05 -13.20
CA GLY A 72 5.43 -12.39 -13.78
C GLY A 72 4.40 -12.44 -14.89
N GLU A 73 4.84 -12.71 -16.12
CA GLU A 73 3.97 -12.78 -17.29
C GLU A 73 2.90 -13.87 -17.14
N ALA A 74 1.73 -13.67 -17.74
CA ALA A 74 0.57 -14.56 -17.61
C ALA A 74 0.74 -15.90 -18.35
N SER A 75 1.64 -16.75 -17.85
CA SER A 75 1.81 -18.13 -18.30
C SER A 75 0.80 -19.05 -17.62
N THR A 76 -0.23 -19.45 -18.37
CA THR A 76 -1.22 -20.45 -17.94
C THR A 76 -0.55 -21.80 -17.67
N LEU A 77 -0.62 -22.30 -16.43
CA LEU A 77 -0.17 -23.65 -16.09
C LEU A 77 -1.26 -24.45 -15.33
N GLU A 78 -2.11 -25.10 -16.14
CA GLU A 78 -2.87 -26.34 -15.88
C GLU A 78 -2.96 -26.85 -14.42
N GLU A 79 -4.19 -26.91 -13.89
CA GLU A 79 -4.52 -27.56 -12.62
C GLU A 79 -4.18 -29.06 -12.65
N LYS A 80 -3.24 -29.53 -11.81
CA LYS A 80 -2.90 -30.97 -11.77
C LYS A 80 -2.57 -31.64 -10.42
N GLY A 81 -3.30 -31.23 -9.38
CA GLY A 81 -3.97 -32.18 -8.46
C GLY A 81 -3.20 -33.01 -7.43
N LYS A 82 -4.01 -33.67 -6.58
CA LYS A 82 -3.69 -34.73 -5.57
C LYS A 82 -2.81 -34.33 -4.37
N GLY A 83 -3.42 -34.25 -3.18
CA GLY A 83 -2.65 -34.16 -1.92
C GLY A 83 -3.42 -34.16 -0.59
N ALA A 84 -4.76 -34.13 -0.57
CA ALA A 84 -5.53 -33.96 0.68
C ALA A 84 -5.26 -35.06 1.72
N GLY A 85 -4.63 -34.68 2.84
CA GLY A 85 -4.19 -35.60 3.89
C GLY A 85 -5.34 -36.32 4.60
N ARG A 86 -5.18 -37.62 4.84
CA ARG A 86 -6.22 -38.49 5.45
C ARG A 86 -6.39 -38.22 6.95
N TRP A 87 -7.30 -37.30 7.30
CA TRP A 87 -7.79 -37.15 8.68
C TRP A 87 -8.61 -38.39 9.10
N ARG A 88 -7.96 -39.39 9.72
CA ARG A 88 -8.61 -40.59 10.27
C ARG A 88 -9.46 -40.22 11.51
N ARG A 89 -10.71 -39.83 11.30
CA ARG A 89 -11.75 -39.95 12.34
C ARG A 89 -11.93 -41.44 12.66
N LYS A 90 -11.67 -41.85 13.90
CA LYS A 90 -11.97 -43.19 14.42
C LYS A 90 -13.22 -43.06 15.30
N LYS A 91 -14.27 -43.84 15.03
CA LYS A 91 -15.53 -43.77 15.79
C LYS A 91 -16.06 -45.18 16.16
N ASP A 92 -16.18 -45.37 17.47
CA ASP A 92 -17.11 -46.15 18.30
C ASP A 92 -17.59 -47.56 17.91
N LYS A 93 -17.34 -48.50 18.84
CA LYS A 93 -18.20 -49.63 19.29
C LYS A 93 -17.53 -50.22 20.56
N ILE A 94 -18.15 -50.55 21.71
CA ILE A 94 -19.49 -51.12 22.04
C ILE A 94 -19.61 -52.51 21.38
N GLU A 95 -19.87 -53.68 21.99
CA GLU A 95 -20.43 -54.17 23.27
C GLU A 95 -19.37 -55.00 24.07
N SER A 96 -19.53 -55.78 25.18
CA SER A 96 -20.24 -55.70 26.51
C SER A 96 -19.72 -56.83 27.48
N THR A 97 -20.17 -56.88 28.78
CA THR A 97 -20.18 -58.05 29.74
C THR A 97 -18.83 -58.67 30.24
N THR A 98 -18.62 -59.25 31.46
CA THR A 98 -19.42 -59.52 32.71
C THR A 98 -18.53 -59.94 33.91
N THR A 99 -18.95 -59.61 35.15
CA THR A 99 -18.88 -60.41 36.42
C THR A 99 -17.53 -60.84 37.07
N SER A 100 -17.56 -60.90 38.42
CA SER A 100 -16.61 -61.52 39.40
C SER A 100 -15.69 -60.54 40.13
N ALA A 101 -15.52 -60.60 41.46
CA ALA A 101 -16.25 -61.36 42.48
C ALA A 101 -16.21 -60.60 43.83
#